data_AF-A0A674CK07-F1
#
_entry.id   AF-A0A674CK07-F1
#
_cell.length_a   1.000
_cell.length_b   1.000
_cell.length_c   1.000
_cell.angle_alpha   90.00
_cell.angle_beta   90.00
_cell.angle_gamma   90.00
#
_symmetry.space_group_name_H-M   'P 1'
#
loop_
_entity.id
_entity.type
_entity.pdbx_description
1 polymer ?
#
loop_
_entity_poly.entity_id
_entity_poly.type
_entity_poly.pdbx_seq_one_letter_code
_entity_poly.pdbx_strand_id
1 'polypeptide(L)'
;MLTTPHHAHHTIPHHAHHTIPHHAHHTTASTPEPGEDPKVTRAKFFIRDEFLRISTASGDGRHYCYPHFTCAVDTENIRRVFNDCRDIIQRMHLRQYELL
;
A
#
# COMPACT_ATOMS: atom_id res chain seq x y z
N MET A 1 -46.42 0.71 -8.93
CA MET A 1 -45.52 1.86 -8.69
C MET A 1 -44.13 1.30 -8.46
N LEU A 2 -43.35 1.13 -9.53
CA LEU A 2 -42.00 0.56 -9.46
C LEU A 2 -41.06 1.65 -8.91
N THR A 3 -40.52 1.46 -7.70
CA THR A 3 -39.60 2.43 -7.09
C THR A 3 -38.25 2.36 -7.80
N THR A 4 -37.84 3.46 -8.43
CA THR A 4 -36.51 3.64 -9.02
C THR A 4 -35.43 3.56 -7.93
N PRO A 5 -34.36 2.77 -8.12
CA PRO A 5 -33.28 2.70 -7.15
C PRO A 5 -32.44 3.98 -7.24
N HIS A 6 -32.32 4.67 -6.11
CA HIS A 6 -31.43 5.83 -5.95
C HIS A 6 -29.99 5.42 -6.27
N HIS A 7 -29.40 6.07 -7.27
CA HIS A 7 -27.97 6.01 -7.55
C HIS A 7 -27.21 6.49 -6.30
N ALA A 8 -26.60 5.56 -5.56
CA ALA A 8 -25.69 5.89 -4.48
C ALA A 8 -24.45 6.54 -5.11
N HIS A 9 -24.32 7.86 -5.00
CA HIS A 9 -23.09 8.57 -5.30
C HIS A 9 -22.00 8.07 -4.33
N HIS A 10 -21.16 7.16 -4.79
CA HIS A 10 -20.01 6.69 -4.04
C HIS A 10 -18.93 7.77 -4.10
N THR A 11 -19.01 8.75 -3.18
CA THR A 11 -17.97 9.75 -3.01
C THR A 11 -16.76 9.07 -2.42
N ILE A 12 -15.80 8.73 -3.28
CA ILE A 12 -14.48 8.27 -2.82
C ILE A 12 -13.90 9.41 -1.95
N PRO A 13 -13.40 9.15 -0.74
CA PRO A 13 -12.79 10.17 0.13
C PRO A 13 -11.54 10.81 -0.50
N HIS A 14 -11.17 12.01 -0.02
CA HIS A 14 -9.88 12.60 -0.33
C HIS A 14 -8.77 11.88 0.46
N HIS A 15 -7.61 11.68 -0.17
CA HIS A 15 -6.46 10.96 0.39
C HIS A 15 -6.09 11.47 1.78
N ALA A 16 -6.14 10.59 2.77
CA ALA A 16 -5.56 10.86 4.08
C ALA A 16 -4.05 10.64 3.99
N HIS A 17 -3.26 11.66 4.34
CA HIS A 17 -1.81 11.56 4.44
C HIS A 17 -1.45 10.67 5.63
N HIS A 18 -1.37 9.36 5.41
CA HIS A 18 -0.86 8.42 6.41
C HIS A 18 0.66 8.52 6.44
N THR A 19 1.22 8.74 7.63
CA THR A 19 2.67 8.74 7.84
C THR A 19 3.21 7.34 7.57
N ILE A 20 3.74 7.16 6.36
CA ILE A 20 4.51 5.97 6.02
C ILE A 20 5.81 6.07 6.82
N PRO A 21 6.18 5.08 7.64
CA PRO A 21 7.47 5.09 8.34
C PRO A 21 8.59 5.33 7.32
N HIS A 22 9.57 6.17 7.65
CA HIS A 22 10.73 6.49 6.79
C HIS A 22 11.50 5.26 6.26
N HIS A 23 11.21 4.06 6.75
CA HIS A 23 11.82 2.80 6.32
C HIS A 23 10.99 2.01 5.29
N ALA A 24 9.77 2.43 4.96
CA ALA A 24 8.91 1.84 3.93
C ALA A 24 9.17 2.42 2.52
N HIS A 25 10.30 3.11 2.32
CA HIS A 25 10.76 3.57 1.01
C HIS A 25 11.14 2.42 0.04
N HIS A 26 11.05 1.17 0.47
CA HIS A 26 11.21 -0.04 -0.35
C HIS A 26 9.86 -0.66 -0.78
N THR A 27 8.74 0.02 -0.55
CA THR A 27 7.51 -0.29 -1.29
C THR A 27 7.66 0.25 -2.70
N THR A 28 7.41 -0.59 -3.71
CA THR A 28 7.37 -0.21 -5.13
C THR A 28 6.71 1.15 -5.28
N ALA A 29 7.48 2.06 -5.91
CA ALA A 29 7.42 3.51 -5.72
C ALA A 29 6.00 4.04 -5.47
N SER A 30 5.86 4.83 -4.41
CA SER A 30 4.63 5.60 -4.10
C SER A 30 4.30 6.66 -5.16
N THR A 31 4.92 6.59 -6.33
CA THR A 31 4.73 7.51 -7.45
C THR A 31 3.78 6.88 -8.47
N PRO A 32 2.84 7.64 -9.03
CA PRO A 32 2.06 7.21 -10.18
C PRO A 32 2.98 6.76 -11.31
N GLU A 33 2.59 5.70 -12.04
CA GLU A 33 3.35 5.31 -13.23
C GLU A 33 3.24 6.41 -14.29
N PRO A 34 4.29 6.66 -15.10
CA PRO A 34 4.25 7.68 -16.14
C PRO A 34 3.07 7.44 -17.09
N GLY A 35 2.18 8.43 -17.21
CA GLY A 35 0.99 8.35 -18.07
C GLY A 35 -0.20 7.57 -17.48
N GLU A 36 -0.14 7.19 -16.20
CA GLU A 36 -1.27 6.57 -15.51
C GLU A 36 -2.44 7.55 -15.35
N ASP A 37 -3.66 7.08 -15.62
CA ASP A 37 -4.87 7.88 -15.41
C ASP A 37 -4.99 8.26 -13.92
N PRO A 38 -5.17 9.55 -13.57
CA PRO A 38 -5.34 9.99 -12.19
C PRO A 38 -6.45 9.26 -11.42
N LYS A 39 -7.49 8.76 -12.10
CA LYS A 39 -8.54 7.94 -11.48
C LYS A 39 -8.04 6.56 -11.08
N VAL A 40 -7.19 5.94 -11.89
CA VAL A 40 -6.53 4.66 -11.58
C VAL A 40 -5.57 4.85 -10.42
N THR A 41 -4.75 5.90 -10.46
CA THR A 41 -3.87 6.29 -9.35
C THR A 41 -4.68 6.46 -8.06
N ARG A 42 -5.78 7.22 -8.12
CA ARG A 42 -6.63 7.45 -6.96
C ARG A 42 -7.24 6.16 -6.41
N ALA A 43 -7.75 5.30 -7.27
CA ALA A 43 -8.35 4.02 -6.88
C ALA A 43 -7.34 3.08 -6.22
N LYS A 44 -6.14 2.90 -6.81
CA LYS A 44 -5.11 2.02 -6.26
C LYS A 44 -4.65 2.49 -4.87
N PHE A 45 -4.46 3.80 -4.71
CA PHE A 45 -4.02 4.37 -3.44
C PHE A 45 -5.13 4.36 -2.39
N PHE A 46 -6.39 4.56 -2.76
CA PHE A 46 -7.52 4.38 -1.85
C PHE A 46 -7.56 2.96 -1.25
N ILE A 47 -7.43 1.93 -2.09
CA ILE A 47 -7.43 0.54 -1.62
C ILE A 47 -6.24 0.29 -0.68
N ARG A 48 -5.03 0.75 -1.06
CA ARG A 48 -3.83 0.65 -0.20
C ARG A 48 -4.06 1.29 1.17
N ASP A 49 -4.60 2.50 1.18
CA ASP A 49 -4.79 3.28 2.41
C ASP A 49 -5.79 2.61 3.35
N GLU A 50 -6.83 1.95 2.82
CA GLU A 50 -7.76 1.16 3.64
C GLU A 50 -7.08 -0.04 4.32
N PHE A 51 -6.18 -0.74 3.64
CA PHE A 51 -5.38 -1.81 4.25
C PHE A 51 -4.41 -1.26 5.30
N LEU A 52 -3.74 -0.15 4.99
CA LEU A 52 -2.81 0.50 5.92
C LEU A 52 -3.53 0.94 7.20
N ARG A 53 -4.71 1.56 7.07
CA ARG A 53 -5.57 1.95 8.20
C ARG A 53 -5.84 0.79 9.14
N ILE A 54 -6.16 -0.38 8.61
CA ILE A 54 -6.37 -1.60 9.40
C ILE A 54 -5.06 -2.04 10.07
N SER A 55 -3.97 -2.12 9.30
CA SER A 55 -2.67 -2.60 9.82
C SER A 55 -2.11 -1.73 10.95
N THR A 56 -2.39 -0.43 10.94
CA THR A 56 -1.92 0.49 11.97
C THR A 56 -2.85 0.59 13.18
N ALA A 57 -4.09 0.12 13.08
CA ALA A 57 -5.09 0.27 14.14
C ALA A 57 -4.72 -0.51 15.42
N SER A 58 -4.02 -1.63 15.30
CA SER A 58 -3.59 -2.44 16.46
C SER A 58 -2.37 -1.87 17.19
N GLY A 59 -1.56 -1.03 16.55
CA GLY A 59 -0.55 -0.16 17.17
C GLY A 59 0.56 -0.81 18.01
N ASP A 60 0.63 -2.13 18.11
CA ASP A 60 1.56 -2.83 19.00
C ASP A 60 3.02 -2.83 18.49
N GLY A 61 3.27 -2.32 17.28
CA GLY A 61 4.59 -2.23 16.67
C GLY A 61 5.27 -3.58 16.39
N ARG A 62 4.55 -4.70 16.58
CA ARG A 62 5.10 -6.06 16.42
C ARG A 62 5.13 -6.50 14.96
N HIS A 63 4.22 -5.97 14.15
CA HIS A 63 4.11 -6.29 12.73
C HIS A 63 3.99 -5.02 11.89
N TYR A 64 4.65 -5.03 10.73
CA TYR A 64 4.62 -3.93 9.76
C TYR A 64 3.99 -4.43 8.47
N CYS A 65 3.16 -3.59 7.84
CA CYS A 65 2.58 -3.86 6.53
C CYS A 65 3.41 -3.17 5.44
N TYR A 66 3.82 -3.94 4.43
CA TYR A 66 4.59 -3.45 3.29
C TYR A 66 3.78 -3.71 2.01
N PRO A 67 2.93 -2.77 1.59
CA PRO A 67 2.10 -2.96 0.40
C PRO A 67 2.97 -2.89 -0.87
N HIS A 68 2.58 -3.63 -1.91
CA HIS A 68 3.18 -3.55 -3.24
C HIS A 68 2.07 -3.56 -4.30
N PHE A 69 2.13 -2.68 -5.29
CA PHE A 69 1.25 -2.75 -6.46
C PHE A 69 1.87 -3.67 -7.51
N THR A 70 1.12 -4.69 -7.92
CA THR A 70 1.56 -5.69 -8.89
C THR A 70 0.40 -6.00 -9.85
N CYS A 71 0.70 -6.65 -10.97
CA CYS A 71 -0.33 -7.37 -11.73
C CYS A 71 0.06 -8.83 -11.86
N ALA A 72 -0.93 -9.70 -12.13
CA ALA A 72 -0.73 -11.16 -12.10
C ALA A 72 0.33 -11.67 -13.09
N VAL A 73 0.64 -10.90 -14.13
CA VAL A 73 1.56 -11.30 -15.22
C VAL A 73 2.86 -10.49 -15.24
N ASP A 74 3.05 -9.52 -14.32
CA ASP A 74 4.25 -8.66 -14.31
C ASP A 74 5.39 -9.33 -13.54
N THR A 75 6.17 -10.13 -14.25
CA THR A 75 7.29 -10.90 -13.69
C THR A 75 8.42 -10.01 -13.15
N GLU A 76 8.62 -8.83 -13.74
CA GLU A 76 9.65 -7.88 -13.32
C GLU A 76 9.24 -7.17 -12.02
N ASN A 77 7.97 -6.83 -11.87
CA ASN A 77 7.44 -6.32 -10.61
C ASN A 77 7.51 -7.38 -9.50
N ILE A 78 7.16 -8.63 -9.79
CA ILE A 78 7.33 -9.74 -8.83
C ILE A 78 8.79 -9.90 -8.40
N ARG A 79 9.74 -9.79 -9.33
CA ARG A 79 11.18 -9.82 -9.00
C ARG A 79 11.57 -8.70 -8.03
N ARG A 80 11.01 -7.49 -8.19
CA ARG A 80 11.24 -6.35 -7.27
C ARG A 80 10.64 -6.62 -5.90
N VAL A 81 9.40 -7.10 -5.84
CA VAL A 81 8.74 -7.51 -4.58
C VAL A 81 9.60 -8.52 -3.81
N PHE A 82 10.17 -9.52 -4.49
CA PHE A 82 11.05 -10.49 -3.83
C PHE A 82 12.34 -9.86 -3.28
N ASN A 83 12.94 -8.91 -4.00
CA ASN A 83 14.12 -8.19 -3.52
C ASN A 83 13.78 -7.31 -2.32
N ASP A 84 12.65 -6.60 -2.35
CA ASP A 84 12.19 -5.77 -1.24
C ASP A 84 11.93 -6.64 0.01
N CYS A 85 11.28 -7.80 -0.16
CA CYS A 85 11.08 -8.78 0.90
C CYS A 85 12.40 -9.26 1.53
N ARG A 86 13.45 -9.48 0.72
CA ARG A 86 14.77 -9.87 1.21
C ARG A 86 15.34 -8.82 2.15
N ASP A 87 15.33 -7.56 1.74
CA ASP A 87 15.88 -6.44 2.49
C ASP A 87 15.07 -6.18 3.78
N ILE A 88 13.74 -6.29 3.70
CA ILE A 88 12.84 -6.15 4.85
C ILE A 88 13.12 -7.22 5.90
N ILE A 89 13.18 -8.50 5.50
CA ILE A 89 13.42 -9.61 6.43
C ILE A 89 14.79 -9.44 7.10
N GLN A 90 15.84 -9.10 6.33
CA GLN A 90 17.16 -8.87 6.89
C GLN A 90 17.16 -7.73 7.92
N ARG A 91 16.50 -6.61 7.63
CA ARG A 91 16.41 -5.48 8.57
C ARG A 91 15.58 -5.80 9.82
N MET A 92 14.52 -6.59 9.68
CA MET A 92 13.76 -7.09 10.84
C MET A 92 14.65 -7.91 11.77
N HIS A 93 15.46 -8.82 11.22
CA HIS A 93 16.42 -9.60 12.01
C HIS A 93 17.45 -8.70 12.69
N LEU A 94 18.04 -7.72 11.99
CA LEU A 94 19.02 -6.81 12.57
C LEU A 94 18.46 -5.95 13.72
N ARG A 95 17.21 -5.48 13.62
CA ARG A 95 16.54 -4.76 14.71
C ARG A 95 16.31 -5.61 15.95
N GLN A 96 16.05 -6.92 15.78
CA GLN A 96 15.91 -7.83 16.93
C GLN A 96 17.21 -7.94 17.74
N TYR A 97 18.36 -7.64 17.13
CA TYR A 97 19.67 -7.59 17.78
C TYR A 97 20.14 -6.16 18.11
N GLU A 98 19.26 -5.15 18.00
CA GLU A 98 19.58 -3.72 18.24
C GLU A 98 20.74 -3.18 17.38
N LEU A 99 20.95 -3.75 16.19
CA LEU A 99 22.01 -3.35 15.26
C LEU A 99 21.58 -2.23 14.28
N LEU A 100 20.35 -1.71 14.41
CA LEU A 100 19.72 -0.69 13.56
C LEU A 100 18.74 0.19 14.35
#